data_AF-A0A7V1D3H8-F1
#
_entry.id   AF-A0A7V1D3H8-F1
#
_cell.length_a   1.000
_cell.length_b   1.000
_cell.length_c   1.000
_cell.angle_alpha   90.00
_cell.angle_beta   90.00
_cell.angle_gamma   90.00
#
_symmetry.space_group_name_H-M   'P 1'
#
loop_
_entity.id
_entity.type
_entity.pdbx_description
1 polymer ?
#
loop_
_entity_poly.entity_id
_entity_poly.type
_entity_poly.pdbx_seq_one_letter_code
_entity_poly.pdbx_strand_id
1 'polypeptide(L)'
;MGLVCIAIFVLAYAVVMLEEKLHLRKSKPVLVAAGLIWILIGAYYVNNDVPDITEAAFRHNLLEFAELMLFLLVAMTYINALEERRVFDALRSWMIRKGFNYKNLFWITGFLAFFISPIADNLTTALLMCAVVMKVAEGDKPFINLSCINIVIAANAGGAFSPFGDITTLMVWQAGLVHFNEFLVLFLPSLVNYLVPATIMSFYVADKQPTAQYEDVELKRGAIRILVLFLLTIGTAVASHS
;
A
#
# COMPACT_ATOMS: atom_id res chain seq x y z
N MET A 1 27.44 25.67 7.41
CA MET A 1 26.38 25.22 6.49
C MET A 1 25.53 24.07 7.02
N GLY A 2 26.11 22.99 7.57
CA GLY A 2 25.33 21.86 8.09
C GLY A 2 24.25 22.24 9.12
N LEU A 3 24.58 23.08 10.11
CA LEU A 3 23.61 23.56 11.12
C LEU A 3 22.42 24.33 10.51
N VAL A 4 22.64 25.07 9.43
CA VAL A 4 21.57 25.79 8.71
C VAL A 4 20.66 24.79 8.00
N CYS A 5 21.21 23.75 7.38
CA CYS A 5 20.43 22.68 6.75
C CYS A 5 19.58 21.92 7.79
N ILE A 6 20.16 21.63 8.95
CA ILE A 6 19.43 21.00 10.07
C ILE A 6 18.31 21.93 10.57
N ALA A 7 18.58 23.23 10.71
CA ALA A 7 17.55 24.19 11.11
C ALA A 7 16.38 24.25 10.11
N ILE A 8 16.67 24.25 8.81
CA ILE A 8 15.65 24.19 7.74
C ILE A 8 14.85 22.88 7.83
N PHE A 9 15.53 21.75 8.04
CA PHE A 9 14.88 20.44 8.19
C PHE A 9 13.93 20.39 9.38
N VAL A 10 14.40 20.83 10.57
CA VAL A 10 13.58 20.87 11.79
C VAL A 10 12.38 21.80 11.63
N LEU A 11 12.57 22.97 11.02
CA LEU A 11 11.48 23.91 10.77
C LEU A 11 10.45 23.33 9.80
N ALA A 12 10.89 22.69 8.72
CA ALA A 12 10.01 22.03 7.77
C ALA A 12 9.20 20.91 8.44
N TYR A 13 9.85 20.09 9.27
CA TYR A 13 9.19 19.02 10.02
C TYR A 13 8.16 19.58 11.02
N ALA A 14 8.47 20.70 11.69
CA ALA A 14 7.51 21.39 12.54
C ALA A 14 6.28 21.89 11.76
N VAL A 15 6.48 22.44 10.55
CA VAL A 15 5.37 22.86 9.67
C VAL A 15 4.52 21.67 9.21
N VAL A 16 5.14 20.51 8.93
CA VAL A 16 4.43 19.27 8.60
C VAL A 16 3.55 18.81 9.77
N MET A 17 4.04 18.87 11.00
CA MET A 17 3.25 18.53 12.19
C MET A 17 2.08 19.51 12.42
N LEU A 18 2.22 20.77 12.00
CA LEU A 18 1.18 21.79 12.09
C LEU A 18 0.15 21.75 10.94
N GLU A 19 0.21 20.75 10.05
CA GLU A 19 -0.70 20.64 8.89
C GLU A 19 -2.18 20.76 9.29
N GLU A 20 -2.61 20.14 10.39
CA GLU A 20 -4.01 20.17 10.85
C GLU A 20 -4.50 21.61 11.12
N LYS A 21 -3.59 22.53 11.46
CA LYS A 21 -3.92 23.96 11.69
C LYS A 21 -3.69 24.84 10.47
N LEU A 22 -2.73 24.48 9.61
CA LEU A 22 -2.31 25.29 8.46
C LEU A 22 -3.02 24.89 7.15
N HIS A 23 -3.69 23.74 7.11
CA HIS A 23 -4.30 23.15 5.91
C HIS A 23 -3.35 23.09 4.70
N LEU A 24 -2.04 23.07 4.94
CA LEU A 24 -1.00 22.97 3.94
C LEU A 24 -0.64 21.51 3.74
N ARG A 25 -0.86 20.98 2.53
CA ARG A 25 -0.44 19.63 2.15
C ARG A 25 1.02 19.39 2.54
N LYS A 26 1.31 18.33 3.30
CA LYS A 26 2.66 17.95 3.78
C LYS A 26 3.75 18.01 2.70
N SER A 27 3.42 17.69 1.45
CA SER A 27 4.39 17.70 0.35
C SER A 27 4.97 19.09 0.06
N LYS A 28 4.24 20.18 0.30
CA LYS A 28 4.72 21.55 0.04
C LYS A 28 5.91 21.95 0.93
N PRO A 29 5.81 21.95 2.27
CA PRO A 29 6.92 22.34 3.13
C PRO A 29 8.13 21.41 2.97
N VAL A 30 7.91 20.11 2.78
CA VAL A 30 9.00 19.14 2.59
C VAL A 30 9.77 19.41 1.31
N LEU A 31 9.07 19.65 0.18
CA LEU A 31 9.72 19.85 -1.12
C LEU A 31 10.48 21.18 -1.18
N VAL A 32 9.93 22.25 -0.58
CA VAL A 32 10.63 23.54 -0.47
C VAL A 32 11.88 23.42 0.38
N ALA A 33 11.78 22.77 1.55
CA ALA A 33 12.91 22.57 2.45
C ALA A 33 14.01 21.71 1.80
N ALA A 34 13.64 20.60 1.15
CA ALA A 34 14.57 19.75 0.41
C ALA A 34 15.30 20.53 -0.69
N GLY A 35 14.56 21.34 -1.46
CA GLY A 35 15.15 22.21 -2.50
C GLY A 35 16.15 23.22 -1.93
N LEU A 36 15.79 23.91 -0.83
CA LEU A 36 16.68 24.84 -0.15
C LEU A 36 17.95 24.16 0.38
N ILE A 37 17.81 22.98 0.99
CA ILE A 37 18.95 22.19 1.50
C ILE A 37 19.88 21.80 0.35
N TRP A 38 19.35 21.27 -0.76
CA TRP A 38 20.15 20.91 -1.94
C TRP A 38 20.86 22.12 -2.56
N ILE A 39 20.20 23.28 -2.65
CA ILE A 39 20.83 24.53 -3.13
C ILE A 39 21.98 24.94 -2.22
N LEU A 40 21.79 24.91 -0.89
CA LEU A 40 22.83 25.28 0.08
C LEU A 40 24.03 24.32 0.06
N ILE A 41 23.78 23.02 -0.05
CA ILE A 41 24.83 22.00 -0.17
C ILE A 41 25.59 22.20 -1.48
N GLY A 42 24.89 22.32 -2.61
CA GLY A 42 25.50 22.56 -3.92
C GLY A 42 26.38 23.81 -3.94
N ALA A 43 25.85 24.94 -3.45
CA ALA A 43 26.61 26.18 -3.35
C ALA A 43 27.86 26.02 -2.47
N TYR A 44 27.77 25.29 -1.35
CA TYR A 44 28.91 25.08 -0.46
C TYR A 44 30.02 24.25 -1.13
N TYR A 45 29.69 23.10 -1.72
CA TYR A 45 30.70 22.20 -2.29
C TYR A 45 31.32 22.73 -3.60
N VAL A 46 30.57 23.50 -4.40
CA VAL A 46 31.12 24.22 -5.56
C VAL A 46 32.15 25.27 -5.12
N ASN A 47 31.88 26.01 -4.04
CA ASN A 47 32.82 27.02 -3.52
C ASN A 47 34.06 26.44 -2.82
N ASN A 48 34.07 25.14 -2.53
CA ASN A 48 35.20 24.45 -1.88
C ASN A 48 35.96 23.52 -2.85
N ASP A 49 35.76 23.66 -4.17
CA ASP A 49 36.43 22.87 -5.23
C ASP A 49 36.21 21.34 -5.13
N VAL A 50 35.11 20.89 -4.52
CA VAL A 50 34.74 19.46 -4.47
C VAL A 50 33.28 19.23 -4.94
N PRO A 51 32.91 19.67 -6.15
CA PRO A 51 31.53 19.55 -6.65
C PRO A 51 31.10 18.09 -6.87
N ASP A 52 32.05 17.21 -7.22
CA ASP A 52 31.80 15.82 -7.62
C ASP A 52 31.06 15.01 -6.54
N ILE A 53 31.36 15.27 -5.26
CA ILE A 53 30.70 14.57 -4.14
C ILE A 53 29.21 14.92 -4.07
N THR A 54 28.87 16.19 -4.29
CA THR A 54 27.47 16.63 -4.25
C THR A 54 26.71 16.20 -5.48
N GLU A 55 27.34 16.25 -6.66
CA GLU A 55 26.74 15.74 -7.89
C GLU A 55 26.45 14.24 -7.78
N ALA A 56 27.43 13.44 -7.33
CA ALA A 56 27.26 12.00 -7.16
C ALA A 56 26.12 11.69 -6.17
N ALA A 57 26.08 12.36 -5.02
CA ALA A 57 25.02 12.19 -4.02
C ALA A 57 23.64 12.58 -4.58
N PHE A 58 23.54 13.70 -5.32
CA PHE A 58 22.28 14.12 -5.93
C PHE A 58 21.81 13.13 -6.99
N ARG A 59 22.70 12.71 -7.90
CA ARG A 59 22.40 11.70 -8.93
C ARG A 59 21.94 10.39 -8.32
N HIS A 60 22.60 9.93 -7.26
CA HIS A 60 22.23 8.70 -6.56
C HIS A 60 20.79 8.78 -6.02
N ASN A 61 20.47 9.84 -5.26
CA ASN A 61 19.11 10.05 -4.74
C ASN A 61 18.09 10.16 -5.88
N LEU A 62 18.39 10.96 -6.92
CA LEU A 62 17.49 11.15 -8.05
C LEU A 62 17.20 9.85 -8.78
N LEU A 63 18.21 9.00 -8.99
CA LEU A 63 18.05 7.70 -9.63
C LEU A 63 17.20 6.76 -8.79
N GLU A 64 17.44 6.68 -7.47
CA GLU A 64 16.63 5.89 -6.54
C GLU A 64 15.15 6.33 -6.56
N PHE A 65 14.89 7.65 -6.47
CA PHE A 65 13.53 8.18 -6.57
C PHE A 65 12.90 7.92 -7.94
N ALA A 66 13.66 8.02 -9.03
CA ALA A 66 13.16 7.77 -10.37
C ALA A 66 12.80 6.29 -10.57
N GLU A 67 13.61 5.36 -10.06
CA GLU A 67 13.36 3.92 -10.09
C GLU A 67 12.09 3.57 -9.31
N LEU A 68 11.96 4.09 -8.08
CA LEU A 68 10.75 3.95 -7.26
C LEU A 68 9.52 4.48 -7.99
N MET A 69 9.61 5.69 -8.55
CA MET A 69 8.50 6.33 -9.26
C MET A 69 8.08 5.52 -10.49
N LEU A 70 9.03 5.10 -11.33
CA LEU A 70 8.74 4.32 -12.53
C LEU A 70 8.11 2.97 -12.17
N PHE A 71 8.59 2.32 -11.11
CA PHE A 71 8.02 1.08 -10.63
C PHE A 71 6.58 1.26 -10.13
N LEU A 72 6.34 2.23 -9.26
CA LEU A 72 5.01 2.55 -8.73
C LEU A 72 4.04 2.98 -9.83
N LEU A 73 4.51 3.73 -10.83
CA LEU A 73 3.68 4.14 -11.96
C LEU A 73 3.15 2.93 -12.72
N VAL A 74 4.02 1.96 -13.04
CA VAL A 74 3.61 0.72 -13.73
C VAL A 74 2.69 -0.12 -12.85
N ALA A 75 3.04 -0.34 -11.59
CA ALA A 75 2.24 -1.13 -10.65
C ALA A 75 0.84 -0.53 -10.46
N MET A 76 0.74 0.77 -10.16
CA MET A 76 -0.54 1.45 -9.96
C MET A 76 -1.37 1.51 -11.24
N THR A 77 -0.74 1.60 -12.41
CA THR A 77 -1.46 1.53 -13.69
C THR A 77 -2.13 0.17 -13.87
N TYR A 78 -1.45 -0.93 -13.52
CA TYR A 78 -2.05 -2.26 -13.54
C TYR A 78 -3.21 -2.38 -12.55
N ILE A 79 -3.03 -1.92 -11.31
CA ILE A 79 -4.09 -1.93 -10.29
C ILE A 79 -5.32 -1.15 -10.74
N ASN A 80 -5.13 0.08 -11.20
CA ASN A 80 -6.23 0.92 -11.71
C ASN A 80 -6.91 0.29 -12.92
N ALA A 81 -6.16 -0.37 -13.81
CA ALA A 81 -6.73 -1.08 -14.95
C ALA A 81 -7.55 -2.31 -14.52
N LEU A 82 -7.11 -3.06 -13.50
CA LEU A 82 -7.89 -4.18 -12.94
C LEU A 82 -9.19 -3.71 -12.29
N GLU A 83 -9.14 -2.58 -11.58
CA GLU A 83 -10.31 -1.92 -11.01
C GLU A 83 -11.28 -1.46 -12.11
N GLU A 84 -10.81 -0.74 -13.13
CA GLU A 84 -11.64 -0.29 -14.25
C GLU A 84 -12.31 -1.46 -15.00
N ARG A 85 -11.62 -2.60 -15.05
CA ARG A 85 -12.10 -3.85 -15.66
C ARG A 85 -13.03 -4.67 -14.77
N ARG A 86 -13.35 -4.16 -13.57
CA ARG A 86 -14.29 -4.75 -12.60
C ARG A 86 -13.81 -6.08 -12.01
N VAL A 87 -12.50 -6.33 -11.95
CA VAL A 87 -11.96 -7.56 -11.33
C VAL A 87 -12.38 -7.64 -9.87
N PHE A 88 -12.26 -6.51 -9.18
CA PHE A 88 -12.59 -6.38 -7.77
C PHE A 88 -14.11 -6.39 -7.50
N ASP A 89 -14.90 -5.77 -8.38
CA ASP A 89 -16.37 -5.87 -8.32
C ASP A 89 -16.87 -7.30 -8.58
N ALA A 90 -16.22 -8.04 -9.49
CA ALA A 90 -16.56 -9.43 -9.76
C ALA A 90 -16.21 -10.34 -8.56
N LEU A 91 -15.07 -10.08 -7.90
CA LEU A 91 -14.71 -10.73 -6.64
C LEU A 91 -15.77 -10.46 -5.56
N ARG A 92 -16.19 -9.19 -5.41
CA ARG A 92 -17.29 -8.79 -4.53
C ARG A 92 -18.58 -9.56 -4.85
N SER A 93 -19.04 -9.52 -6.09
CA SER A 93 -20.27 -10.19 -6.54
C SER A 93 -20.20 -11.72 -6.31
N TRP A 94 -19.04 -12.34 -6.51
CA TRP A 94 -18.82 -13.75 -6.20
C TRP A 94 -19.00 -14.07 -4.71
N MET A 95 -18.48 -13.22 -3.81
CA MET A 95 -18.63 -13.40 -2.36
C MET A 95 -20.10 -13.31 -1.92
N ILE A 96 -20.84 -12.34 -2.48
CA ILE A 96 -22.27 -12.17 -2.21
C ILE A 96 -23.07 -13.39 -2.70
N ARG A 97 -22.77 -13.86 -3.92
CA ARG A 97 -23.42 -15.03 -4.52
C ARG A 97 -23.30 -16.32 -3.71
N LYS A 98 -22.25 -16.46 -2.91
CA LYS A 98 -22.04 -17.64 -2.07
C LYS A 98 -22.90 -17.70 -0.80
N GLY A 99 -23.60 -16.61 -0.43
CA GLY A 99 -24.52 -16.62 0.71
C GLY A 99 -23.86 -16.91 2.06
N PHE A 100 -22.63 -16.42 2.26
CA PHE A 100 -21.89 -16.65 3.49
C PHE A 100 -22.55 -15.95 4.69
N ASN A 101 -22.57 -16.61 5.86
CA ASN A 101 -22.95 -15.95 7.11
C ASN A 101 -21.93 -14.87 7.52
N TYR A 102 -22.27 -14.03 8.48
CA TYR A 102 -21.41 -12.91 8.92
C TYR A 102 -20.02 -13.36 9.41
N LYS A 103 -19.94 -14.49 10.13
CA LYS A 103 -18.66 -15.04 10.59
C LYS A 103 -17.77 -15.46 9.41
N ASN A 104 -18.34 -16.18 8.44
CA ASN A 104 -17.63 -16.59 7.24
C ASN A 104 -17.22 -15.38 6.42
N LEU A 105 -18.10 -14.39 6.27
CA LEU A 105 -17.80 -13.16 5.55
C LEU A 105 -16.63 -12.41 6.21
N PHE A 106 -16.63 -12.27 7.54
CA PHE A 106 -15.56 -11.66 8.32
C PHE A 106 -14.19 -12.32 8.07
N TRP A 107 -14.15 -13.66 8.07
CA TRP A 107 -12.93 -14.41 7.82
C TRP A 107 -12.49 -14.33 6.36
N ILE A 108 -13.42 -14.50 5.42
CA ILE A 108 -13.11 -14.51 3.99
C ILE A 108 -12.60 -13.14 3.54
N THR A 109 -13.25 -12.04 3.95
CA THR A 109 -12.77 -10.70 3.60
C THR A 109 -11.41 -10.39 4.20
N GLY A 110 -11.17 -10.81 5.46
CA GLY A 110 -9.85 -10.67 6.10
C GLY A 110 -8.77 -11.48 5.39
N PHE A 111 -9.00 -12.76 5.11
CA PHE A 111 -8.02 -13.58 4.39
C PHE A 111 -7.79 -13.09 2.96
N LEU A 112 -8.84 -12.70 2.24
CA LEU A 112 -8.69 -12.11 0.91
C LEU A 112 -7.87 -10.82 0.98
N ALA A 113 -8.14 -9.93 1.94
CA ALA A 113 -7.34 -8.74 2.15
C ALA A 113 -5.87 -9.09 2.40
N PHE A 114 -5.59 -10.05 3.30
CA PHE A 114 -4.22 -10.49 3.60
C PHE A 114 -3.46 -11.04 2.38
N PHE A 115 -4.12 -11.76 1.48
CA PHE A 115 -3.46 -12.34 0.29
C PHE A 115 -3.45 -11.42 -0.93
N ILE A 116 -4.36 -10.44 -1.01
CA ILE A 116 -4.40 -9.46 -2.09
C ILE A 116 -3.40 -8.33 -1.82
N SER A 117 -3.22 -7.92 -0.56
CA SER A 117 -2.32 -6.81 -0.18
C SER A 117 -0.85 -6.93 -0.60
N PRO A 118 -0.23 -8.13 -0.61
CA PRO A 118 1.12 -8.33 -1.13
C PRO A 118 1.30 -7.95 -2.61
N ILE A 119 0.19 -7.82 -3.35
CA ILE A 119 0.14 -7.61 -4.80
C ILE A 119 -0.51 -6.26 -5.13
N ALA A 120 -1.59 -5.92 -4.43
CA ALA A 120 -2.31 -4.65 -4.56
C ALA A 120 -2.07 -3.83 -3.29
N ASP A 121 -1.70 -2.55 -3.44
CA ASP A 121 -1.32 -1.70 -2.30
C ASP A 121 -2.33 -1.78 -1.13
N ASN A 122 -1.81 -1.63 0.09
CA ASN A 122 -2.57 -1.80 1.33
C ASN A 122 -3.86 -0.96 1.41
N LEU A 123 -3.85 0.27 0.90
CA LEU A 123 -5.01 1.16 0.91
C LEU A 123 -6.06 0.70 -0.11
N THR A 124 -5.66 0.38 -1.34
CA THR A 124 -6.57 -0.14 -2.36
C THR A 124 -7.26 -1.43 -1.89
N THR A 125 -6.48 -2.37 -1.34
CA THR A 125 -6.99 -3.63 -0.82
C THR A 125 -8.01 -3.43 0.30
N ALA A 126 -7.70 -2.53 1.25
CA ALA A 126 -8.59 -2.24 2.36
C ALA A 126 -9.89 -1.57 1.92
N LEU A 127 -9.83 -0.54 1.07
CA LEU A 127 -11.02 0.19 0.60
C LEU A 127 -11.99 -0.72 -0.15
N LEU A 128 -11.46 -1.56 -1.02
CA LEU A 128 -12.22 -2.52 -1.80
C LEU A 128 -12.96 -3.52 -0.90
N MET A 129 -12.25 -4.16 0.02
CA MET A 129 -12.85 -5.16 0.92
C MET A 129 -13.85 -4.53 1.89
N CYS A 130 -13.56 -3.32 2.37
CA CYS A 130 -14.52 -2.54 3.16
C CYS A 130 -15.78 -2.22 2.35
N ALA A 131 -15.65 -1.86 1.07
CA ALA A 131 -16.80 -1.63 0.19
C ALA A 131 -17.65 -2.89 -0.01
N VAL A 132 -17.03 -4.08 -0.08
CA VAL A 132 -17.76 -5.36 -0.05
C VAL A 132 -18.59 -5.47 1.22
N VAL A 133 -17.97 -5.33 2.39
CA VAL A 133 -18.68 -5.52 3.67
C VAL A 133 -19.79 -4.50 3.87
N MET A 134 -19.54 -3.22 3.56
CA MET A 134 -20.54 -2.15 3.68
C MET A 134 -21.80 -2.44 2.86
N LYS A 135 -21.64 -3.10 1.70
CA LYS A 135 -22.75 -3.45 0.82
C LYS A 135 -23.45 -4.74 1.22
N VAL A 136 -22.74 -5.69 1.81
CA VAL A 136 -23.32 -6.99 2.20
C VAL A 136 -24.07 -6.93 3.52
N ALA A 137 -23.57 -6.12 4.46
CA ALA A 137 -24.14 -5.98 5.79
C ALA A 137 -24.81 -4.62 5.99
N GLU A 138 -25.39 -4.06 4.92
CA GLU A 138 -26.06 -2.77 4.95
C GLU A 138 -27.08 -2.71 6.10
N GLY A 139 -26.92 -1.73 7.00
CA GLY A 139 -27.73 -1.58 8.21
C GLY A 139 -27.13 -2.16 9.50
N ASP A 140 -26.16 -3.08 9.45
CA ASP A 140 -25.47 -3.62 10.64
C ASP A 140 -24.14 -2.89 10.90
N LYS A 141 -24.23 -1.67 11.43
CA LYS A 141 -23.05 -0.83 11.73
C LYS A 141 -22.01 -1.52 12.64
N PRO A 142 -22.38 -2.25 13.70
CA PRO A 142 -21.42 -2.98 14.53
C PRO A 142 -20.59 -3.99 13.72
N PHE A 143 -21.24 -4.80 12.89
CA PHE A 143 -20.54 -5.78 12.05
C PHE A 143 -19.65 -5.11 10.99
N ILE A 144 -20.14 -4.06 10.33
CA ILE A 144 -19.36 -3.30 9.34
C ILE A 144 -18.09 -2.75 10.00
N ASN A 145 -18.22 -2.08 11.14
CA ASN A 145 -17.07 -1.47 11.82
C ASN A 145 -16.01 -2.51 12.19
N LEU A 146 -16.45 -3.61 12.83
CA LEU A 146 -15.55 -4.68 13.25
C LEU A 146 -14.84 -5.35 12.07
N SER A 147 -15.57 -5.59 10.98
CA SER A 147 -15.01 -6.18 9.77
C SER A 147 -14.04 -5.23 9.06
N CYS A 148 -14.35 -3.94 9.00
CA CYS A 148 -13.43 -2.94 8.42
C CYS A 148 -12.12 -2.87 9.22
N ILE A 149 -12.17 -2.89 10.55
CA ILE A 149 -10.96 -2.96 11.40
C ILE A 149 -10.15 -4.22 11.06
N ASN A 150 -10.81 -5.38 10.99
CA ASN A 150 -10.16 -6.64 10.62
C ASN A 150 -9.51 -6.59 9.23
N ILE A 151 -10.20 -6.02 8.24
CA ILE A 151 -9.69 -5.86 6.88
C ILE A 151 -8.46 -4.95 6.84
N VAL A 152 -8.46 -3.83 7.56
CA VAL A 152 -7.29 -2.92 7.61
C VAL A 152 -6.09 -3.62 8.24
N ILE A 153 -6.30 -4.35 9.35
CA ILE A 153 -5.24 -5.13 10.00
C ILE A 153 -4.70 -6.20 9.03
N ALA A 154 -5.60 -6.93 8.35
CA ALA A 154 -5.25 -7.97 7.42
C ALA A 154 -4.47 -7.45 6.20
N ALA A 155 -4.92 -6.35 5.60
CA ALA A 155 -4.25 -5.72 4.47
C ALA A 155 -2.83 -5.28 4.86
N ASN A 156 -2.69 -4.54 5.97
CA ASN A 156 -1.38 -4.07 6.41
C ASN A 156 -0.42 -5.23 6.75
N ALA A 157 -0.92 -6.25 7.47
CA ALA A 157 -0.13 -7.46 7.74
C ALA A 157 0.24 -8.21 6.45
N GLY A 158 -0.68 -8.31 5.50
CA GLY A 158 -0.44 -8.91 4.20
C GLY A 158 0.67 -8.22 3.42
N GLY A 159 0.64 -6.89 3.36
CA GLY A 159 1.66 -6.12 2.63
C GLY A 159 3.07 -6.29 3.19
N ALA A 160 3.23 -6.53 4.49
CA ALA A 160 4.53 -6.56 5.16
C ALA A 160 5.46 -7.70 4.72
N PHE A 161 4.93 -8.82 4.23
CA PHE A 161 5.76 -9.97 3.79
C PHE A 161 6.10 -9.93 2.29
N SER A 162 5.83 -8.81 1.61
CA SER A 162 6.12 -8.61 0.19
C SER A 162 6.75 -7.24 -0.04
N PRO A 163 7.71 -7.12 -0.98
CA PRO A 163 8.26 -5.82 -1.34
C PRO A 163 7.24 -4.92 -2.06
N PHE A 164 6.10 -5.45 -2.50
CA PHE A 164 5.09 -4.67 -3.24
C PHE A 164 3.93 -4.17 -2.37
N GLY A 165 3.88 -4.56 -1.09
CA GLY A 165 2.77 -4.21 -0.22
C GLY A 165 2.76 -2.75 0.25
N ASP A 166 3.93 -2.16 0.45
CA ASP A 166 4.07 -0.77 0.89
C ASP A 166 5.28 -0.08 0.22
N ILE A 167 5.24 1.25 0.14
CA ILE A 167 6.32 2.06 -0.45
C ILE A 167 7.63 1.83 0.32
N THR A 168 7.54 1.65 1.64
CA THR A 168 8.71 1.43 2.49
C THR A 168 9.37 0.07 2.26
N THR A 169 8.60 -1.00 2.04
CA THR A 169 9.15 -2.32 1.72
C THR A 169 9.73 -2.35 0.31
N LEU A 170 9.09 -1.65 -0.63
CA LEU A 170 9.60 -1.47 -1.99
C LEU A 170 10.95 -0.75 -1.99
N MET A 171 11.09 0.31 -1.20
CA MET A 171 12.33 1.09 -1.09
C MET A 171 13.51 0.24 -0.62
N VAL A 172 13.31 -0.58 0.41
CA VAL A 172 14.36 -1.47 0.94
C VAL A 172 14.76 -2.55 -0.07
N TRP A 173 13.78 -3.08 -0.83
CA TRP A 173 14.05 -4.05 -1.89
C TRP A 173 14.78 -3.45 -3.09
N GLN A 174 14.37 -2.27 -3.55
CA GLN A 174 15.03 -1.56 -4.66
C GLN A 174 16.43 -1.06 -4.27
N ALA A 175 16.65 -0.67 -3.02
CA ALA A 175 17.97 -0.36 -2.50
C ALA A 175 18.91 -1.59 -2.40
N GLY A 176 18.42 -2.79 -2.72
CA GLY A 176 19.19 -4.04 -2.66
C GLY A 176 19.57 -4.47 -1.25
N LEU A 177 18.91 -3.92 -0.23
CA LEU A 177 19.20 -4.22 1.17
C LEU A 177 18.61 -5.57 1.62
N VAL A 178 17.53 -6.01 0.96
CA VAL A 178 16.80 -7.24 1.28
C VAL A 178 16.35 -7.90 -0.02
N HIS A 179 16.58 -9.19 -0.17
CA HIS A 179 16.13 -9.97 -1.33
C HIS A 179 14.66 -10.40 -1.20
N PHE A 180 13.99 -10.69 -2.31
CA PHE A 180 12.58 -11.10 -2.32
C PHE A 180 12.28 -12.26 -1.35
N ASN A 181 13.16 -13.27 -1.31
CA ASN A 181 12.98 -14.46 -0.47
C ASN A 181 13.08 -14.17 1.03
N GLU A 182 13.78 -13.11 1.42
CA GLU A 182 13.95 -12.73 2.82
C GLU A 182 12.66 -12.12 3.39
N PHE A 183 11.84 -11.47 2.55
CA PHE A 183 10.51 -11.01 2.95
C PHE A 183 9.57 -12.16 3.33
N LEU A 184 9.75 -13.35 2.74
CA LEU A 184 8.93 -14.53 3.07
C LEU A 184 9.12 -15.01 4.51
N VAL A 185 10.26 -14.69 5.15
CA VAL A 185 10.48 -14.96 6.58
C VAL A 185 9.46 -14.20 7.44
N LEU A 186 8.98 -13.05 6.98
CA LEU A 186 7.95 -12.26 7.67
C LEU A 186 6.54 -12.80 7.50
N PHE A 187 6.31 -13.80 6.64
CA PHE A 187 4.98 -14.38 6.41
C PHE A 187 4.35 -14.95 7.68
N LEU A 188 5.11 -15.72 8.46
CA LEU A 188 4.59 -16.29 9.71
C LEU A 188 4.32 -15.20 10.77
N PRO A 189 5.26 -14.30 11.08
CA PRO A 189 5.01 -13.17 11.97
C PRO A 189 3.81 -12.30 11.55
N SER A 190 3.67 -12.00 10.25
CA SER A 190 2.57 -11.18 9.74
C SER A 190 1.23 -11.90 9.81
N LEU A 191 1.22 -13.21 9.50
CA LEU A 191 0.03 -14.03 9.63
C LEU A 191 -0.43 -14.10 11.09
N VAL A 192 0.48 -14.27 12.05
CA VAL A 192 0.15 -14.24 13.49
C VAL A 192 -0.39 -12.86 13.90
N ASN A 193 0.24 -11.78 13.43
CA ASN A 193 -0.21 -10.41 13.68
C ASN A 193 -1.62 -10.13 13.16
N TYR A 194 -2.04 -10.80 12.08
CA TYR A 194 -3.42 -10.77 11.59
C TYR A 194 -4.35 -11.69 12.39
N LEU A 195 -3.97 -12.96 12.56
CA LEU A 195 -4.83 -13.99 13.14
C LEU A 195 -5.18 -13.72 14.61
N VAL A 196 -4.26 -13.19 15.42
CA VAL A 196 -4.52 -12.94 16.84
C VAL A 196 -5.63 -11.90 17.05
N PRO A 197 -5.58 -10.69 16.47
CA PRO A 197 -6.71 -9.76 16.51
C PRO A 197 -7.97 -10.32 15.85
N ALA A 198 -7.85 -10.98 14.69
CA ALA A 198 -8.99 -11.51 13.96
C ALA A 198 -9.77 -12.55 14.77
N THR A 199 -9.07 -13.48 15.44
CA THR A 199 -9.69 -14.48 16.31
C THR A 199 -10.43 -13.84 17.47
N ILE A 200 -9.82 -12.87 18.16
CA ILE A 200 -10.47 -12.13 19.25
C ILE A 200 -11.73 -11.42 18.77
N MET A 201 -11.65 -10.68 17.66
CA MET A 201 -12.79 -9.99 17.06
C MET A 201 -13.89 -10.95 16.60
N SER A 202 -13.54 -12.15 16.11
CA SER A 202 -14.51 -13.12 15.61
C SER A 202 -15.53 -13.58 16.66
N PHE A 203 -15.20 -13.54 17.95
CA PHE A 203 -16.13 -13.84 19.05
C PHE A 203 -17.23 -12.78 19.22
N TYR A 204 -16.99 -11.55 18.76
CA TYR A 204 -17.95 -10.45 18.80
C TYR A 204 -18.80 -10.34 17.52
N VAL A 205 -18.55 -11.21 16.52
CA VAL A 205 -19.34 -11.26 15.30
C VAL A 205 -20.63 -12.03 15.55
N ALA A 206 -21.77 -11.34 15.40
CA ALA A 206 -23.08 -11.96 15.52
C ALA A 206 -23.29 -13.02 14.42
N ASP A 207 -23.93 -14.13 14.78
CA ASP A 207 -24.25 -15.21 13.84
C ASP A 207 -25.54 -14.86 13.06
N LYS A 208 -25.39 -14.02 12.03
CA LYS A 208 -26.48 -13.55 11.19
C LYS A 208 -26.22 -13.89 9.72
N GLN A 209 -27.31 -14.05 8.98
CA GLN A 209 -27.32 -14.16 7.53
C GLN A 209 -27.40 -12.74 6.93
N PRO A 210 -26.58 -12.40 5.92
CA PRO A 210 -26.71 -11.13 5.22
C PRO A 210 -28.00 -11.06 4.41
N THR A 211 -28.60 -9.87 4.38
CA THR A 211 -29.78 -9.56 3.55
C THR A 211 -29.38 -8.99 2.18
N ALA A 212 -28.19 -9.33 1.69
CA ALA A 212 -27.61 -8.71 0.50
C ALA A 212 -28.36 -9.13 -0.78
N GLN A 213 -28.70 -8.16 -1.61
CA GLN A 213 -29.26 -8.41 -2.94
C GLN A 213 -28.17 -8.80 -3.92
N TYR A 214 -28.45 -9.80 -4.75
CA TYR A 214 -27.53 -10.26 -5.77
C TYR A 214 -27.39 -9.23 -6.89
N GLU A 215 -26.16 -8.85 -7.18
CA GLU A 215 -25.82 -8.02 -8.34
C GLU A 215 -24.85 -8.82 -9.22
N ASP A 216 -25.29 -9.17 -10.43
CA ASP A 216 -24.43 -9.87 -11.38
C ASP A 216 -23.42 -8.88 -11.97
N VAL A 217 -22.15 -9.07 -11.61
CA VAL A 217 -21.05 -8.30 -12.15
C VAL A 217 -20.32 -9.14 -13.19
N GLU A 218 -20.38 -8.69 -14.45
CA GLU A 218 -19.59 -9.25 -15.53
C GLU A 218 -18.20 -8.59 -15.59
N LEU A 219 -17.17 -9.42 -15.77
CA LEU A 219 -15.82 -8.95 -16.03
C LEU A 219 -15.75 -8.28 -17.40
N LYS A 220 -15.16 -7.08 -17.47
CA LYS A 220 -14.94 -6.44 -18.77
C LYS A 220 -13.86 -7.18 -19.56
N ARG A 221 -13.98 -7.17 -20.89
CA ARG A 221 -13.00 -7.79 -21.80
C ARG A 221 -11.58 -7.31 -21.46
N GLY A 222 -10.64 -8.25 -21.34
CA GLY A 222 -9.23 -7.97 -21.04
C GLY A 222 -8.85 -8.05 -19.56
N ALA A 223 -9.80 -8.18 -18.63
CA ALA A 223 -9.55 -8.30 -17.19
C ALA A 223 -8.49 -9.37 -16.86
N ILE A 224 -8.71 -10.61 -17.31
CA ILE A 224 -7.81 -11.75 -17.06
C ILE A 224 -6.45 -11.53 -17.76
N ARG A 225 -6.43 -10.94 -18.96
CA ARG A 225 -5.18 -10.67 -19.68
C ARG A 225 -4.32 -9.67 -18.92
N ILE A 226 -4.91 -8.58 -18.43
CA ILE A 226 -4.23 -7.56 -17.64
C ILE A 226 -3.71 -8.17 -16.34
N LEU A 227 -4.51 -9.02 -15.66
CA LEU A 227 -4.07 -9.72 -14.45
C LEU A 227 -2.86 -10.62 -14.70
N VAL A 228 -2.90 -11.42 -15.77
CA VAL A 228 -1.78 -12.30 -16.15
C VAL A 228 -0.55 -11.48 -16.51
N LEU A 229 -0.69 -10.41 -17.30
CA LEU A 229 0.43 -9.53 -17.65
C LEU A 229 1.01 -8.84 -16.40
N PHE A 230 0.17 -8.45 -15.45
CA PHE A 230 0.63 -7.87 -14.19
C PHE A 230 1.47 -8.87 -13.39
N LEU A 231 0.96 -10.10 -13.20
CA LEU A 231 1.68 -11.16 -12.50
C LEU A 231 2.98 -11.55 -13.21
N LEU A 232 2.98 -11.62 -14.54
CA LEU A 232 4.19 -11.85 -15.33
C LEU A 232 5.20 -10.71 -15.16
N THR A 233 4.74 -9.45 -15.14
CA THR A 233 5.61 -8.27 -14.92
C THR A 233 6.28 -8.35 -13.55
N ILE A 234 5.51 -8.66 -12.50
CA ILE A 234 6.04 -8.89 -11.15
C ILE A 234 7.05 -10.04 -11.17
N GLY A 235 6.70 -11.18 -11.78
CA GLY A 235 7.59 -12.33 -11.87
C GLY A 235 8.91 -12.01 -12.58
N THR A 236 8.87 -11.25 -13.68
CA THR A 236 10.08 -10.81 -14.39
C THR A 236 10.91 -9.83 -13.57
N ALA A 237 10.27 -8.93 -12.82
CA ALA A 237 10.97 -7.98 -11.95
C ALA A 237 11.68 -8.72 -10.80
N VAL A 238 10.98 -9.63 -10.12
CA VAL A 238 11.56 -10.47 -9.07
C VAL A 238 12.73 -11.29 -9.62
N ALA A 239 12.60 -11.89 -10.81
CA ALA A 239 13.67 -12.66 -11.43
C ALA A 239 14.88 -11.81 -11.87
N SER A 240 14.69 -10.52 -12.15
CA SER A 240 15.77 -9.62 -12.59
C SER A 240 16.51 -8.94 -11.42
N HIS A 241 15.84 -8.78 -10.26
CA HIS A 241 16.39 -8.19 -9.03
C HIS A 241 16.79 -9.24 -7.97
N SER A 242 16.77 -10.54 -8.31
CA SER A 242 17.22 -11.64 -7.44
C SER A 242 18.66 -12.04 -7.71
#